data_AF-A0A3N6FF61-F1
#
_entry.id   AF-A0A3N6FF61-F1
#
_cell.length_a   1.000
_cell.length_b   1.000
_cell.length_c   1.000
_cell.angle_alpha   90.00
_cell.angle_beta   90.00
_cell.angle_gamma   90.00
#
_symmetry.space_group_name_H-M   'P 1'
#
loop_
_entity.id
_entity.type
_entity.pdbx_description
1 polymer ?
#
loop_
_entity_poly.entity_id
_entity_poly.type
_entity_poly.pdbx_seq_one_letter_code
_entity_poly.pdbx_strand_id
1 'polypeptide(L)'
;MNWRGRPLTSHEVIVKSIAATTTRTGLRVSAELDTNSYPTGVQIGDAEMAALPLTRHTFHGDWNYALHPRLSPVIPAVRGPQKTTADWDQALLSDPTLTGMSRQQLNDLAESLAADGETRRGRPPRLAFPEQVLAAVLPLRVSLAAEPLAVLFDSSRTAMHRTLLKIRRLLKAHDIVISSAATPPAALAVLQARVQAQSSDPNSKIMTTC
;
A
#
# COMPACT_ATOMS: atom_id res chain seq x y z
N MET A 1 -43.49 3.23 -0.70
CA MET A 1 -42.80 2.32 0.24
C MET A 1 -41.69 3.12 0.89
N ASN A 2 -41.88 3.56 2.13
CA ASN A 2 -40.93 4.45 2.81
C ASN A 2 -39.85 3.60 3.48
N TRP A 3 -38.78 3.26 2.78
CA TRP A 3 -37.63 2.57 3.41
C TRP A 3 -36.90 3.57 4.31
N ARG A 4 -37.37 3.70 5.55
CA ARG A 4 -36.63 4.40 6.60
C ARG A 4 -35.48 3.51 7.04
N GLY A 5 -34.32 3.65 6.39
CA GLY A 5 -33.08 3.07 6.88
C GLY A 5 -32.80 3.56 8.29
N ARG A 6 -32.43 2.66 9.20
CA ARG A 6 -31.93 3.06 10.52
C ARG A 6 -30.46 3.43 10.37
N PRO A 7 -30.04 4.65 10.76
CA PRO A 7 -28.64 5.02 10.69
C PRO A 7 -27.80 4.13 11.61
N LEU A 8 -26.65 3.67 11.11
CA LEU A 8 -25.69 2.82 11.84
C LEU A 8 -24.80 3.68 12.73
N THR A 9 -25.37 4.24 13.79
CA THR A 9 -24.71 5.26 14.64
C THR A 9 -23.74 4.70 15.68
N SER A 10 -23.77 3.39 15.94
CA SER A 10 -22.88 2.73 16.89
C SER A 10 -22.67 1.26 16.55
N HIS A 11 -21.58 0.66 17.05
CA HIS A 11 -21.34 -0.79 16.92
C HIS A 11 -22.49 -1.62 17.49
N GLU A 12 -23.09 -1.18 18.60
CA GLU A 12 -24.26 -1.83 19.19
C GLU A 12 -25.47 -1.82 18.24
N VAL A 13 -25.75 -0.68 17.59
CA VAL A 13 -26.83 -0.58 16.60
C VAL A 13 -26.56 -1.49 15.40
N ILE A 14 -25.31 -1.59 14.94
CA ILE A 14 -24.91 -2.48 13.86
C ILE A 14 -25.14 -3.94 14.24
N VAL A 15 -24.59 -4.38 15.37
CA VAL A 15 -24.72 -5.77 15.86
C VAL A 15 -26.18 -6.16 16.03
N LYS A 16 -26.99 -5.31 16.68
CA LYS A 16 -28.43 -5.55 16.86
C LYS A 16 -29.18 -5.63 15.54
N SER A 17 -28.81 -4.80 14.56
CA SER A 17 -29.45 -4.80 13.24
C SER A 17 -29.17 -6.09 12.47
N ILE A 18 -27.94 -6.60 12.53
CA ILE A 18 -27.55 -7.87 11.88
C ILE A 18 -28.23 -9.05 12.59
N ALA A 19 -28.13 -9.12 13.92
CA ALA A 19 -28.70 -10.21 14.73
C ALA A 19 -30.24 -10.30 14.64
N ALA A 20 -30.92 -9.20 14.31
CA ALA A 20 -32.37 -9.19 14.09
C ALA A 20 -32.79 -9.87 12.76
N THR A 21 -31.84 -10.21 11.88
CA THR A 21 -32.12 -10.78 10.56
C THR A 21 -32.64 -12.21 10.70
N THR A 22 -33.81 -12.46 10.13
CA THR A 22 -34.39 -13.80 9.98
C THR A 22 -34.88 -14.01 8.55
N THR A 23 -34.76 -15.23 8.04
CA THR A 23 -35.31 -15.56 6.71
C THR A 23 -36.67 -16.23 6.85
N ARG A 24 -37.48 -16.19 5.78
CA ARG A 24 -38.77 -16.93 5.72
C ARG A 24 -38.61 -18.43 5.93
N THR A 25 -37.43 -18.98 5.62
CA THR A 25 -37.08 -20.39 5.81
C THR A 25 -36.58 -20.71 7.22
N GLY A 26 -36.55 -19.73 8.13
CA GLY A 26 -36.24 -19.93 9.55
C GLY A 26 -34.78 -19.75 9.94
N LEU A 27 -33.90 -19.27 9.05
CA LEU A 27 -32.53 -18.95 9.44
C LEU A 27 -32.52 -17.79 10.43
N ARG A 28 -31.75 -17.92 11.51
CA ARG A 28 -31.47 -16.88 12.48
C ARG A 28 -30.00 -16.52 12.43
N VAL A 29 -29.71 -15.22 12.50
CA VAL A 29 -28.34 -14.70 12.48
C VAL A 29 -27.94 -14.34 13.92
N SER A 30 -26.77 -14.82 14.35
CA SER A 30 -26.06 -14.29 15.53
C SER A 30 -24.98 -13.32 15.07
N ALA A 31 -24.78 -12.25 15.83
CA ALA A 31 -23.72 -11.29 15.58
C ALA A 31 -23.14 -10.82 16.92
N GLU A 32 -21.83 -10.62 16.95
CA GLU A 32 -21.09 -10.15 18.11
C GLU A 32 -20.01 -9.16 17.65
N LEU A 33 -19.65 -8.23 18.53
CA LEU A 33 -18.53 -7.33 18.29
C LEU A 33 -17.23 -8.05 18.66
N ASP A 34 -16.39 -8.29 17.67
CA ASP A 34 -15.03 -8.77 17.89
C ASP A 34 -14.10 -7.61 18.29
N THR A 35 -13.54 -7.68 19.49
CA THR A 35 -12.59 -6.68 20.03
C THR A 35 -11.14 -7.10 19.91
N ASN A 36 -10.84 -8.21 19.21
CA ASN A 36 -9.47 -8.65 19.00
C ASN A 36 -8.68 -7.65 18.16
N SER A 37 -7.39 -7.55 18.44
CA SER A 37 -6.46 -6.73 17.67
C SER A 37 -5.83 -7.57 16.56
N TYR A 38 -6.07 -7.18 15.31
CA TYR A 38 -5.50 -7.84 14.14
C TYR A 38 -4.43 -6.93 13.52
N PRO A 39 -3.15 -7.34 13.49
CA PRO A 39 -2.12 -6.54 12.86
C PRO A 39 -2.43 -6.39 11.36
N THR A 40 -2.46 -5.15 10.88
CA THR A 40 -2.66 -4.85 9.46
C THR A 40 -1.35 -4.94 8.70
N GLY A 41 -1.40 -5.23 7.39
CA GLY A 41 -0.20 -5.27 6.54
C GLY A 41 0.45 -6.65 6.45
N VAL A 42 -0.18 -7.68 7.00
CA VAL A 42 0.22 -9.07 6.75
C VAL A 42 -0.01 -9.39 5.27
N GLN A 43 1.07 -9.69 4.55
CA GLN A 43 1.00 -10.18 3.17
C GLN A 43 0.74 -11.69 3.20
N ILE A 44 -0.26 -12.14 2.45
CA ILE A 44 -0.54 -13.56 2.22
C ILE A 44 -0.11 -13.87 0.80
N GLY A 45 0.72 -14.90 0.63
CA GLY A 45 1.19 -15.27 -0.71
C GLY A 45 0.10 -15.96 -1.53
N ASP A 46 0.18 -15.85 -2.86
CA ASP A 46 -0.78 -16.50 -3.78
C ASP A 46 -0.86 -18.02 -3.56
N ALA A 47 0.28 -18.68 -3.30
CA ALA A 47 0.32 -20.10 -3.02
C ALA A 47 -0.43 -20.47 -1.73
N GLU A 48 -0.37 -19.61 -0.71
CA GLU A 48 -1.09 -19.82 0.55
C GLU A 48 -2.60 -19.62 0.35
N MET A 49 -2.99 -18.59 -0.40
CA MET A 49 -4.39 -18.37 -0.79
C MET A 49 -4.95 -19.51 -1.64
N ALA A 50 -4.17 -19.99 -2.62
CA ALA A 50 -4.55 -21.11 -3.48
C ALA A 50 -4.64 -22.45 -2.73
N ALA A 51 -3.88 -22.60 -1.64
CA ALA A 51 -3.95 -23.79 -0.82
C ALA A 51 -5.28 -23.88 -0.07
N LEU A 52 -5.96 -22.76 0.24
CA LEU A 52 -7.19 -22.78 1.04
C LEU A 52 -8.21 -23.77 0.46
N PRO A 53 -8.85 -24.61 1.32
CA PRO A 53 -9.85 -25.57 0.89
C PRO A 53 -11.18 -24.85 0.59
N LEU A 54 -11.19 -24.07 -0.49
CA LEU A 54 -12.26 -23.16 -0.85
C LEU A 54 -12.96 -23.64 -2.13
N THR A 55 -14.28 -23.74 -2.07
CA THR A 55 -15.13 -24.04 -3.22
C THR A 55 -15.88 -22.78 -3.63
N ARG A 56 -15.60 -22.24 -4.81
CA ARG A 56 -16.29 -21.06 -5.35
C ARG A 56 -17.66 -21.44 -5.91
N HIS A 57 -18.67 -20.62 -5.64
CA HIS A 57 -20.00 -20.82 -6.23
C HIS A 57 -20.06 -20.28 -7.67
N THR A 58 -20.97 -20.84 -8.48
CA THR A 58 -21.20 -20.41 -9.87
C THR A 58 -21.71 -18.98 -9.96
N PHE A 59 -22.50 -18.55 -8.97
CA PHE A 59 -22.97 -17.17 -8.86
C PHE A 59 -22.00 -16.35 -7.99
N HIS A 60 -21.26 -15.44 -8.64
CA HIS A 60 -20.26 -14.56 -8.03
C HIS A 60 -19.21 -15.28 -7.17
N GLY A 61 -18.57 -16.31 -7.72
CA GLY A 61 -17.57 -17.13 -7.03
C GLY A 61 -16.38 -16.37 -6.45
N ASP A 62 -16.10 -15.15 -6.93
CA ASP A 62 -15.07 -14.28 -6.36
C ASP A 62 -15.40 -13.81 -4.95
N TRP A 63 -16.70 -13.70 -4.62
CA TRP A 63 -17.19 -13.26 -3.30
C TRP A 63 -18.01 -14.33 -2.57
N ASN A 64 -18.55 -15.30 -3.31
CA ASN A 64 -19.42 -16.34 -2.80
C ASN A 64 -18.72 -17.70 -2.86
N TYR A 65 -18.29 -18.19 -1.71
CA TYR A 65 -17.53 -19.44 -1.60
C TYR A 65 -17.82 -20.16 -0.29
N ALA A 66 -17.60 -21.48 -0.30
CA ALA A 66 -17.61 -22.32 0.89
C ALA A 66 -16.17 -22.66 1.29
N LEU A 67 -15.83 -22.47 2.57
CA LEU A 67 -14.54 -22.84 3.13
C LEU A 67 -14.70 -24.10 3.98
N HIS A 68 -13.95 -25.15 3.64
CA HIS A 68 -14.06 -26.44 4.30
C HIS A 68 -13.06 -26.56 5.46
N PRO A 69 -13.47 -27.11 6.62
CA PRO A 69 -12.55 -27.33 7.73
C PRO A 69 -11.48 -28.35 7.33
N ARG A 70 -10.22 -28.07 7.66
CA ARG A 70 -9.14 -29.08 7.60
C ARG A 70 -9.13 -29.85 8.92
N LEU A 71 -9.01 -31.18 8.85
CA LEU A 71 -9.02 -32.08 10.00
C LEU A 71 -7.85 -31.88 10.99
N SER A 72 -6.86 -31.07 10.63
CA SER A 72 -5.83 -30.58 11.55
C SER A 72 -5.65 -29.08 11.38
N PRO A 73 -5.96 -28.26 12.39
CA PRO A 73 -5.56 -26.87 12.37
C PRO A 73 -4.06 -26.84 12.65
N VAL A 74 -3.24 -26.76 11.61
CA VAL A 74 -1.94 -26.11 11.77
C VAL A 74 -2.29 -24.65 12.03
N ILE A 75 -2.52 -24.28 13.29
CA ILE A 75 -2.54 -22.87 13.69
C ILE A 75 -1.12 -22.40 13.40
N PRO A 76 -0.87 -21.60 12.34
CA PRO A 76 0.46 -21.08 12.13
C PRO A 76 0.78 -20.27 13.38
N ALA A 77 1.95 -20.51 14.00
CA ALA A 77 2.41 -19.72 15.13
C ALA A 77 2.23 -18.23 14.81
N VAL A 78 1.85 -17.42 15.80
CA VAL A 78 1.67 -15.96 15.69
C VAL A 78 2.81 -15.42 14.83
N ARG A 79 2.50 -15.09 13.58
CA ARG A 79 3.52 -14.59 12.66
C ARG A 79 3.87 -13.21 13.17
N GLY A 80 5.05 -13.10 13.80
CA GLY A 80 5.65 -11.79 14.08
C GLY A 80 5.76 -11.00 12.79
N PRO A 81 5.92 -9.66 12.85
CA PRO A 81 6.10 -8.84 11.66
C PRO A 81 7.19 -9.48 10.79
N GLN A 82 6.77 -10.04 9.66
CA GLN A 82 7.68 -10.67 8.72
C GLN A 82 8.60 -9.54 8.24
N LYS A 83 9.88 -9.65 8.60
CA LYS A 83 10.93 -8.67 8.28
C LYS A 83 10.79 -8.33 6.79
N THR A 84 10.26 -7.14 6.51
CA THR A 84 10.02 -6.65 5.16
C THR A 84 11.34 -6.59 4.44
N THR A 85 11.44 -7.40 3.39
CA THR A 85 12.45 -7.35 2.34
C THR A 85 13.89 -7.65 2.76
N ALA A 86 14.55 -8.50 1.98
CA ALA A 86 16.00 -8.63 1.97
C ALA A 86 16.65 -7.25 2.02
N ASP A 87 17.38 -7.02 3.12
CA ASP A 87 18.46 -6.08 3.43
C ASP A 87 19.02 -5.31 2.22
N TRP A 88 18.21 -4.46 1.60
CA TRP A 88 18.66 -3.57 0.55
C TRP A 88 18.79 -2.20 1.19
N ASP A 89 19.94 -1.58 1.02
CA ASP A 89 20.23 -0.31 1.66
C ASP A 89 19.36 0.78 1.04
N GLN A 90 18.27 1.14 1.72
CA GLN A 90 17.38 2.24 1.34
C GLN A 90 18.15 3.57 1.22
N ALA A 91 19.32 3.67 1.87
CA ALA A 91 20.20 4.82 1.73
C ALA A 91 20.78 4.97 0.31
N LEU A 92 20.72 3.94 -0.55
CA LEU A 92 21.02 4.03 -1.97
C LEU A 92 20.06 4.97 -2.70
N LEU A 93 18.78 5.08 -2.31
CA LEU A 93 17.87 6.04 -2.95
C LEU A 93 18.29 7.49 -2.72
N SER A 94 18.96 7.75 -1.59
CA SER A 94 19.47 9.07 -1.21
C SER A 94 20.91 9.31 -1.69
N ASP A 95 21.43 8.48 -2.61
CA ASP A 95 22.75 8.65 -3.17
C ASP A 95 22.84 10.01 -3.92
N PRO A 96 23.84 10.85 -3.63
CA PRO A 96 24.04 12.13 -4.32
C PRO A 96 24.17 12.01 -5.84
N THR A 97 24.65 10.88 -6.36
CA THR A 97 24.74 10.62 -7.79
C THR A 97 23.37 10.44 -8.44
N LEU A 98 22.37 9.97 -7.69
CA LEU A 98 20.98 9.81 -8.14
C LEU A 98 20.17 11.09 -7.97
N THR A 99 20.28 11.73 -6.81
CA THR A 99 19.49 12.92 -6.46
C THR A 99 20.10 14.22 -6.99
N GLY A 100 21.41 14.23 -7.29
CA GLY A 100 22.16 15.43 -7.67
C GLY A 100 22.40 16.41 -6.52
N MET A 101 22.10 16.01 -5.28
CA MET A 101 22.20 16.84 -4.08
C MET A 101 22.73 16.01 -2.91
N SER A 102 23.37 16.66 -1.94
CA SER A 102 23.78 15.97 -0.71
C SER A 102 22.56 15.56 0.10
N ARG A 103 22.74 14.58 1.00
CA ARG A 103 21.67 14.17 1.93
C ARG A 103 21.18 15.34 2.78
N GLN A 104 22.07 16.25 3.15
CA GLN A 104 21.71 17.45 3.90
C GLN A 104 20.87 18.41 3.04
N GLN A 105 21.27 18.67 1.80
CA GLN A 105 20.48 19.50 0.88
C GLN A 105 19.09 18.92 0.59
N LEU A 106 18.98 17.59 0.51
CA LEU A 106 17.70 16.91 0.36
C LEU A 106 16.82 17.06 1.61
N ASN A 107 17.41 17.00 2.81
CA ASN A 107 16.70 17.23 4.06
C ASN A 107 16.26 18.69 4.18
N ASP A 108 17.14 19.65 3.89
CA ASP A 108 16.84 21.08 3.88
C ASP A 108 15.70 21.40 2.90
N LEU A 109 15.72 20.76 1.72
CA LEU A 109 14.62 20.85 0.75
C LEU A 109 13.32 20.29 1.34
N ALA A 110 13.35 19.12 1.97
CA ALA A 110 12.17 18.53 2.59
C ALA A 110 11.61 19.41 3.72
N GLU A 111 12.46 20.00 4.55
CA GLU A 111 12.05 20.95 5.59
C GLU A 111 11.42 22.21 5.00
N SER A 112 12.02 22.77 3.95
CA SER A 112 11.48 23.97 3.26
C SER A 112 10.08 23.76 2.68
N LEU A 113 9.77 22.53 2.27
CA LEU A 113 8.47 22.16 1.69
C LEU A 113 7.48 21.62 2.72
N ALA A 114 7.92 21.29 3.94
CA ALA A 114 7.10 20.64 4.95
C ALA A 114 5.95 21.53 5.44
N ALA A 115 6.19 22.84 5.54
CA ALA A 115 5.20 23.83 5.98
C ALA A 115 3.92 23.79 5.13
N ASP A 116 4.05 23.66 3.81
CA ASP A 116 2.92 23.61 2.87
C ASP A 116 2.53 22.19 2.46
N GLY A 117 3.40 21.21 2.71
CA GLY A 117 3.24 19.82 2.31
C GLY A 117 2.59 18.91 3.35
N GLU A 118 2.70 19.21 4.64
CA GLU A 118 2.05 18.45 5.71
C GLU A 118 0.56 18.83 5.88
N THR A 119 -0.26 18.56 4.86
CA THR A 119 -1.70 18.79 4.98
C THR A 119 -2.33 17.79 5.95
N ARG A 120 -2.63 18.26 7.17
CA ARG A 120 -3.22 17.50 8.31
C ARG A 120 -4.70 17.12 8.13
N ARG A 121 -5.12 16.60 6.97
CA ARG A 121 -6.48 16.08 6.80
C ARG A 121 -6.49 14.70 6.14
N GLY A 122 -6.95 13.71 6.89
CA GLY A 122 -7.17 12.34 6.44
C GLY A 122 -6.17 11.33 7.00
N ARG A 123 -6.25 10.09 6.50
CA ARG A 123 -5.33 9.00 6.85
C ARG A 123 -3.89 9.43 6.53
N PRO A 124 -2.92 9.22 7.44
CA PRO A 124 -1.53 9.58 7.17
C PRO A 124 -1.03 8.84 5.93
N PRO A 125 -0.27 9.51 5.05
CA PRO A 125 0.38 8.86 3.92
C PRO A 125 1.32 7.77 4.43
N ARG A 126 1.44 6.67 3.68
CA ARG A 126 2.35 5.56 4.04
C ARG A 126 3.82 5.98 4.06
N LEU A 127 4.18 6.93 3.20
CA LEU A 127 5.52 7.48 3.11
C LEU A 127 5.62 8.75 3.93
N ALA A 128 6.69 8.86 4.72
CA ALA A 128 7.00 10.10 5.44
C ALA A 128 7.21 11.25 4.45
N PHE A 129 7.01 12.50 4.88
CA PHE A 129 7.13 13.64 3.97
C PHE A 129 8.53 13.76 3.30
N PRO A 130 9.66 13.54 4.00
CA PRO A 130 10.98 13.50 3.36
C PRO A 130 11.10 12.42 2.28
N GLU A 131 10.50 11.25 2.49
CA GLU A 131 10.49 10.17 1.50
C GLU A 131 9.61 10.51 0.29
N GLN A 132 8.51 11.25 0.50
CA GLN A 132 7.69 11.77 -0.60
C GLN A 132 8.51 12.72 -1.49
N VAL A 133 9.31 13.60 -0.88
CA VAL A 133 10.19 14.53 -1.59
C VAL A 133 11.27 13.75 -2.37
N LEU A 134 11.95 12.82 -1.72
CA LEU A 134 12.94 11.95 -2.37
C LEU A 134 12.34 11.20 -3.57
N ALA A 135 11.17 10.59 -3.41
CA ALA A 135 10.47 9.88 -4.48
C ALA A 135 10.15 10.77 -5.67
N ALA A 136 9.96 12.08 -5.48
CA ALA A 136 9.69 13.04 -6.54
C ALA A 136 10.95 13.63 -7.21
N VAL A 137 12.07 13.68 -6.49
CA VAL A 137 13.37 14.12 -7.02
C VAL A 137 13.91 13.13 -8.05
N LEU A 138 13.83 11.82 -7.76
CA LEU A 138 14.32 10.75 -8.64
C LEU A 138 13.76 10.80 -10.08
N PRO A 139 12.44 10.89 -10.33
CA PRO A 139 11.90 10.98 -11.68
C PRO A 139 12.26 12.29 -12.38
N LEU A 140 12.57 13.37 -11.66
CA LEU A 140 13.01 14.64 -12.24
C LEU A 140 14.50 14.60 -12.63
N ARG A 141 15.31 13.84 -11.90
CA ARG A 141 16.76 13.69 -12.15
C ARG A 141 17.07 12.65 -13.21
N VAL A 142 16.60 11.43 -13.02
CA VAL A 142 17.02 10.24 -13.78
C VAL A 142 15.91 9.66 -14.64
N SER A 143 14.82 10.41 -14.86
CA SER A 143 13.67 10.03 -15.69
C SER A 143 13.06 8.67 -15.32
N LEU A 144 13.13 8.31 -14.04
CA LEU A 144 12.60 7.05 -13.54
C LEU A 144 11.06 7.08 -13.56
N ALA A 145 10.44 6.00 -14.06
CA ALA A 145 8.98 5.91 -14.09
C ALA A 145 8.38 5.73 -12.68
N ALA A 146 7.11 6.06 -12.52
CA ALA A 146 6.39 5.92 -11.25
C ALA A 146 6.22 4.47 -10.78
N GLU A 147 6.25 3.50 -11.69
CA GLU A 147 6.08 2.08 -11.36
C GLU A 147 7.29 1.49 -10.63
N PRO A 148 8.54 1.65 -11.11
CA PRO A 148 9.75 1.35 -10.33
C PRO A 148 9.75 1.98 -8.93
N LEU A 149 9.32 3.23 -8.82
CA LEU A 149 9.29 3.94 -7.54
C LEU A 149 8.26 3.33 -6.58
N ALA A 150 7.08 2.93 -7.08
CA ALA A 150 6.06 2.27 -6.28
C ALA A 150 6.63 0.99 -5.63
N VAL A 151 7.41 0.22 -6.39
CA VAL A 151 8.10 -0.99 -5.93
C VAL A 151 9.20 -0.66 -4.91
N LEU A 152 10.08 0.30 -5.21
CA LEU A 152 11.20 0.69 -4.33
C LEU A 152 10.77 1.29 -2.99
N PHE A 153 9.59 1.93 -2.93
CA PHE A 153 9.05 2.58 -1.74
C PHE A 153 7.92 1.77 -1.07
N ASP A 154 7.70 0.51 -1.45
CA ASP A 154 6.61 -0.35 -0.95
C ASP A 154 5.23 0.36 -0.93
N SER A 155 4.92 1.02 -2.03
CA SER A 155 3.74 1.87 -2.20
C SER A 155 2.92 1.45 -3.42
N SER A 156 1.62 1.75 -3.42
CA SER A 156 0.80 1.47 -4.60
C SER A 156 1.11 2.43 -5.75
N ARG A 157 0.93 1.99 -7.00
CA ARG A 157 1.08 2.84 -8.21
C ARG A 157 0.27 4.13 -8.13
N THR A 158 -0.97 4.03 -7.63
CA THR A 158 -1.88 5.18 -7.46
C THR A 158 -1.41 6.11 -6.36
N ALA A 159 -0.96 5.58 -5.21
CA ALA A 159 -0.38 6.41 -4.15
C ALA A 159 0.88 7.13 -4.63
N MET A 160 1.76 6.43 -5.35
CA MET A 160 2.98 7.02 -5.91
C MET A 160 2.66 8.15 -6.88
N HIS A 161 1.73 7.96 -7.84
CA HIS A 161 1.30 9.04 -8.74
C HIS A 161 0.79 10.28 -8.00
N ARG A 162 -0.03 10.07 -6.96
CA ARG A 162 -0.57 11.18 -6.14
C ARG A 162 0.56 11.92 -5.41
N THR A 163 1.52 11.17 -4.86
CA THR A 163 2.71 11.75 -4.21
C THR A 163 3.53 12.59 -5.20
N LEU A 164 3.83 12.06 -6.38
CA LEU A 164 4.58 12.78 -7.41
C LEU A 164 3.88 14.08 -7.83
N LEU A 165 2.56 14.04 -8.06
CA LEU A 165 1.78 15.23 -8.40
C LEU A 165 1.76 16.26 -7.27
N LYS A 166 1.62 15.81 -6.01
CA LYS A 166 1.63 16.68 -4.83
C LYS A 166 2.97 17.41 -4.72
N ILE A 167 4.08 16.67 -4.72
CA ILE A 167 5.40 17.30 -4.54
C ILE A 167 5.78 18.18 -5.75
N ARG A 168 5.44 17.79 -6.98
CA ARG A 168 5.66 18.66 -8.16
C ARG A 168 4.92 19.99 -8.07
N ARG A 169 3.70 20.00 -7.50
CA ARG A 169 2.97 21.26 -7.26
C ARG A 169 3.67 22.12 -6.21
N LEU A 170 4.20 21.51 -5.14
CA LEU A 170 4.96 22.23 -4.12
C LEU A 170 6.27 22.79 -4.69
N LEU A 171 7.05 22.00 -5.43
CA LEU A 171 8.27 22.48 -6.09
C LEU A 171 7.98 23.68 -7.01
N LYS A 172 6.88 23.62 -7.77
CA LYS A 172 6.43 24.74 -8.62
C LYS A 172 6.00 25.96 -7.79
N ALA A 173 5.37 25.77 -6.64
CA ALA A 173 4.93 26.88 -5.79
C ALA A 173 6.09 27.60 -5.09
N HIS A 174 7.19 26.89 -4.85
CA HIS A 174 8.42 27.45 -4.25
C HIS A 174 9.49 27.83 -5.31
N ASP A 175 9.14 27.82 -6.61
CA ASP A 175 10.05 28.08 -7.74
C ASP A 175 11.33 27.23 -7.73
N ILE A 176 11.26 26.00 -7.19
CA ILE A 176 12.39 25.08 -7.10
C ILE A 176 12.49 24.24 -8.38
N VAL A 177 13.60 24.41 -9.11
CA VAL A 177 13.90 23.65 -10.33
C VAL A 177 14.95 22.58 -10.04
N ILE A 178 14.62 21.33 -10.37
CA ILE A 178 15.55 20.20 -10.28
C ILE A 178 16.11 19.94 -11.68
N SER A 179 17.40 20.19 -11.87
CA SER A 179 18.10 19.94 -13.14
C SER A 179 18.10 18.45 -13.47
N SER A 180 17.90 18.04 -14.72
CA SER A 180 18.02 16.62 -15.12
C SER A 180 19.50 16.17 -15.16
N ALA A 181 19.77 14.88 -14.95
CA ALA A 181 21.12 14.33 -15.08
C ALA A 181 21.47 14.14 -16.57
N ALA A 182 22.57 14.73 -17.02
CA ALA A 182 23.03 14.63 -18.41
C ALA A 182 23.49 13.20 -18.79
N THR A 183 24.01 12.46 -17.81
CA THR A 183 24.47 11.07 -17.98
C THR A 183 23.79 10.21 -16.91
N PRO A 184 23.21 9.04 -17.25
CA PRO A 184 22.62 8.15 -16.27
C PRO A 184 23.71 7.61 -15.31
N PRO A 185 23.55 7.79 -13.99
CA PRO A 185 24.54 7.34 -13.02
C PRO A 185 24.55 5.81 -12.90
N ALA A 186 25.70 5.21 -12.59
CA ALA A 186 25.81 3.76 -12.40
C ALA A 186 24.86 3.22 -11.31
N ALA A 187 24.57 4.02 -10.29
CA ALA A 187 23.58 3.73 -9.25
C ALA A 187 22.16 3.48 -9.82
N LEU A 188 21.82 4.06 -10.97
CA LEU A 188 20.52 3.82 -11.63
C LEU A 188 20.40 2.37 -12.11
N ALA A 189 21.48 1.79 -12.62
CA ALA A 189 21.49 0.39 -13.08
C ALA A 189 21.22 -0.58 -11.92
N VAL A 190 21.74 -0.26 -10.73
CA VAL A 190 21.49 -1.03 -9.49
C VAL A 190 20.00 -0.99 -9.13
N LEU A 191 19.37 0.19 -9.20
CA LEU A 191 17.94 0.34 -8.94
C LEU A 191 17.08 -0.42 -9.98
N GLN A 192 17.44 -0.35 -11.26
CA GLN A 192 16.74 -1.07 -12.33
C GLN A 192 16.84 -2.60 -12.15
N ALA A 193 18.03 -3.12 -11.85
CA ALA A 193 18.23 -4.54 -11.57
C ALA A 193 17.39 -5.02 -10.36
N ARG A 194 17.28 -4.17 -9.32
CA ARG A 194 16.43 -4.47 -8.15
C ARG A 194 14.95 -4.51 -8.49
N VAL A 195 14.46 -3.54 -9.25
CA VAL A 195 13.05 -3.48 -9.68
C VAL A 195 12.72 -4.69 -10.55
N GLN A 196 13.62 -5.09 -11.45
CA GLN A 196 13.47 -6.32 -12.23
C GLN A 196 13.40 -7.56 -11.33
N ALA A 197 14.31 -7.69 -10.35
CA ALA A 197 14.29 -8.79 -9.39
C ALA A 197 12.98 -8.86 -8.56
N GLN A 198 12.43 -7.73 -8.13
CA GLN A 198 11.17 -7.69 -7.36
C GLN A 198 9.91 -7.86 -8.22
N SER A 199 9.92 -7.38 -9.47
CA SER A 199 8.81 -7.59 -10.42
C SER A 199 8.74 -9.03 -10.96
N SER A 200 9.86 -9.76 -10.89
CA SER A 200 9.95 -11.18 -11.25
C SER A 200 9.49 -12.10 -10.11
N ASP A 201 9.28 -11.55 -8.91
CA ASP A 201 8.64 -12.26 -7.81
C ASP A 201 7.16 -12.49 -8.18
N PRO A 202 6.71 -13.75 -8.33
CA PRO A 202 5.34 -14.08 -8.73
C PRO A 202 4.28 -13.48 -7.80
N ASN A 203 4.65 -13.06 -6.58
CA ASN A 203 3.78 -12.47 -5.58
C ASN A 203 3.43 -10.98 -5.81
N SER A 204 3.96 -10.35 -6.87
CA SER A 204 3.78 -8.90 -7.15
C SER A 204 2.75 -8.57 -8.25
N LYS A 205 2.12 -9.59 -8.85
CA LYS A 205 1.13 -9.39 -9.92
C LYS A 205 -0.20 -8.89 -9.35
N ILE A 206 -0.38 -7.57 -9.39
CA ILE A 206 -1.68 -6.93 -9.26
C ILE A 206 -2.59 -7.51 -10.34
N MET A 207 -3.66 -8.19 -9.91
CA MET A 207 -4.74 -8.72 -10.74
C MET A 207 -5.10 -7.76 -11.88
N THR A 208 -4.82 -8.18 -13.12
CA THR A 208 -5.41 -7.57 -14.30
C THR A 208 -6.87 -7.98 -14.32
N THR A 209 -7.77 -7.06 -13.95
CA THR A 209 -9.22 -7.26 -14.09
C THR A 209 -9.60 -7.21 -15.58
N CYS A 210 -10.24 -8.27 -16.07
CA CYS A 210 -11.05 -8.28 -17.28
C CYS A 210 -12.48 -7.86 -16.95
#